data_AF-A0A958ZXB4-F1
#
_entry.id   AF-A0A958ZXB4-F1
#
_cell.length_a   1.000
_cell.length_b   1.000
_cell.length_c   1.000
_cell.angle_alpha   90.00
_cell.angle_beta   90.00
_cell.angle_gamma   90.00
#
_symmetry.space_group_name_H-M   'P 1'
#
loop_
_entity.id
_entity.type
_entity.pdbx_description
1 polymer ?
#
loop_
_entity_poly.entity_id
_entity_poly.type
_entity_poly.pdbx_seq_one_letter_code
_entity_poly.pdbx_strand_id
1 'polypeptide(L)'
;MPAISRALILKASAGSGKTFALAKEFIKLLILDPTEYHQILALTFTNDAKNEMKTRVLSELTKLASNEQTDMLQAILADFTDQKVSLTQDQIFLRCQLALNNLLNDYSRFNVNTLDHFFTQLIRHLARELKLNLGYELDLDNDKALLESIHTLYKTTNPRVKKWLRSFIDSRISEDKGWNIEFNIKTLGKKLFQDSFIDIRDTLNKNAEPLEGFVKQLNIQVKSYEASMQKLGQQAMQLLASHKLTISDFRQHTATVFQKLSEVTFDLEASFSATFIKGEWSTKTSDRKDEIETCATSGLNELHTQILELAESEQKQAYIEAKALLPNIYSYG
;
A
#
# COMPACT_ATOMS: atom_id res chain seq x y z
N MET A 1 -42.11 21.52 2.11
CA MET A 1 -40.71 21.51 2.58
C MET A 1 -39.88 22.33 1.59
N PRO A 2 -39.12 23.34 2.02
CA PRO A 2 -38.19 24.02 1.12
C PRO A 2 -37.17 23.01 0.59
N ALA A 3 -36.75 23.18 -0.67
CA ALA A 3 -35.82 22.27 -1.32
C ALA A 3 -34.45 22.34 -0.64
N ILE A 4 -34.15 21.37 0.22
CA ILE A 4 -32.81 21.13 0.73
C ILE A 4 -31.94 20.79 -0.48
N SER A 5 -30.87 21.57 -0.68
CA SER A 5 -29.94 21.45 -1.81
C SER A 5 -29.49 20.00 -2.01
N ARG A 6 -29.54 19.51 -3.26
CA ARG A 6 -29.35 18.10 -3.65
C ARG A 6 -28.02 17.47 -3.21
N ALA A 7 -27.01 18.27 -2.86
CA ALA A 7 -25.82 17.89 -2.08
C ALA A 7 -25.05 19.17 -1.70
N LEU A 8 -24.61 19.31 -0.45
CA LEU A 8 -23.68 20.37 -0.01
C LEU A 8 -22.29 19.76 0.18
N ILE A 9 -21.30 20.24 -0.58
CA ILE A 9 -19.90 19.80 -0.44
C ILE A 9 -19.11 20.92 0.22
N LEU A 10 -18.67 20.69 1.46
CA LEU A 10 -17.80 21.60 2.20
C LEU A 10 -16.33 21.17 2.00
N LYS A 11 -15.62 21.84 1.09
CA LYS A 11 -14.16 21.71 0.98
C LYS A 11 -13.50 22.66 1.98
N ALA A 12 -12.59 22.14 2.79
CA ALA A 12 -11.99 22.96 3.83
C ALA A 12 -10.62 22.44 4.28
N SER A 13 -9.65 23.35 4.42
CA SER A 13 -8.29 23.13 4.94
C SER A 13 -8.26 23.05 6.48
N ALA A 14 -7.12 22.71 7.09
CA ALA A 14 -6.98 22.78 8.55
C ALA A 14 -7.34 24.19 9.08
N GLY A 15 -8.11 24.28 10.17
CA GLY A 15 -8.51 25.57 10.77
C GLY A 15 -9.63 26.35 10.08
N SER A 16 -10.15 25.90 8.94
CA SER A 16 -11.19 26.63 8.16
C SER A 16 -12.64 26.51 8.68
N GLY A 17 -12.84 26.08 9.93
CA GLY A 17 -14.18 26.07 10.55
C GLY A 17 -15.11 24.92 10.12
N LYS A 18 -14.60 23.82 9.55
CA LYS A 18 -15.40 22.62 9.17
C LYS A 18 -16.38 22.19 10.24
N THR A 19 -15.87 22.05 11.46
CA THR A 19 -16.65 21.50 12.56
C THR A 19 -17.71 22.47 13.05
N PHE A 20 -17.47 23.78 12.92
CA PHE A 20 -18.49 24.81 13.13
C PHE A 20 -19.58 24.72 12.04
N ALA A 21 -19.19 24.62 10.77
CA ALA A 21 -20.13 24.51 9.66
C ALA A 21 -21.02 23.26 9.75
N LEU A 22 -20.44 22.10 10.11
CA LEU A 22 -21.21 20.86 10.30
C LEU A 22 -22.18 20.96 11.49
N ALA A 23 -21.75 21.53 12.62
CA ALA A 23 -22.62 21.75 13.76
C ALA A 23 -23.77 22.72 13.42
N LYS A 24 -23.47 23.79 12.68
CA LYS A 24 -24.46 24.75 12.17
C LYS A 24 -25.53 24.06 11.32
N GLU A 25 -25.13 23.25 10.33
CA GLU A 25 -26.10 22.53 9.50
C GLU A 25 -26.94 21.53 10.30
N PHE A 26 -26.32 20.80 11.25
CA PHE A 26 -27.07 19.89 12.12
C PHE A 26 -28.14 20.65 12.94
N ILE A 27 -27.76 21.77 13.54
CA ILE A 27 -28.67 22.58 14.36
C ILE A 27 -29.76 23.23 13.50
N LYS A 28 -29.45 23.66 12.27
CA LYS A 28 -30.46 24.15 11.32
C LYS A 28 -31.54 23.10 11.04
N LEU A 29 -31.14 21.85 10.81
CA LEU A 29 -32.08 20.74 10.62
C LEU A 29 -32.97 20.52 11.86
N LEU A 30 -32.37 20.58 13.07
CA LEU A 30 -33.14 20.53 14.32
C LEU A 30 -34.11 21.71 14.48
N ILE A 31 -33.74 22.92 14.05
CA ILE A 31 -34.63 24.08 14.12
C ILE A 31 -35.76 23.96 13.09
N LEU A 32 -35.50 23.40 11.90
CA LEU A 32 -36.54 23.21 10.89
C LEU A 32 -37.60 22.21 11.35
N ASP A 33 -37.17 21.11 11.96
CA ASP A 33 -38.06 20.11 12.59
C ASP A 33 -37.50 19.59 13.93
N PRO A 34 -37.90 20.20 15.05
CA PRO A 34 -37.43 19.80 16.38
C PRO A 34 -37.87 18.40 16.84
N THR A 35 -38.85 17.80 16.18
CA THR A 35 -39.37 16.47 16.54
C THR A 35 -38.67 15.34 15.78
N GLU A 36 -38.04 15.66 14.65
CA GLU A 36 -37.40 14.70 13.76
C GLU A 36 -35.88 14.60 13.94
N TYR A 37 -35.37 14.91 15.13
CA TYR A 37 -33.94 14.81 15.47
C TYR A 37 -33.34 13.41 15.19
N HIS A 38 -34.16 12.36 15.32
CA HIS A 38 -33.77 10.98 15.08
C HIS A 38 -33.64 10.64 13.58
N GLN A 39 -34.19 11.46 12.68
CA GLN A 39 -34.03 11.29 11.23
C GLN A 39 -32.71 11.91 10.72
N ILE A 40 -32.04 12.73 11.52
CA ILE A 40 -30.76 13.36 11.15
C ILE A 40 -29.61 12.38 11.43
N LEU A 41 -28.94 11.92 10.37
CA LEU A 41 -27.78 11.04 10.48
C LEU A 41 -26.48 11.82 10.21
N ALA A 42 -25.56 11.79 11.18
CA ALA A 42 -24.20 12.28 11.03
C ALA A 42 -23.19 11.15 11.22
N LEU A 43 -22.25 11.03 10.27
CA LEU A 43 -21.24 9.96 10.25
C LEU A 43 -19.83 10.54 10.35
N THR A 44 -18.99 9.89 11.14
CA THR A 44 -17.59 10.29 11.37
C THR A 44 -16.65 9.09 11.28
N PHE A 45 -15.35 9.32 11.13
CA PHE A 45 -14.36 8.23 11.05
C PHE A 45 -13.93 7.70 12.42
N THR A 46 -13.99 8.50 13.49
CA THR A 46 -13.46 8.13 14.81
C THR A 46 -14.46 8.37 15.93
N ASN A 47 -14.33 7.60 17.01
CA ASN A 47 -15.16 7.78 18.21
C ASN A 47 -14.94 9.14 18.86
N ASP A 48 -13.72 9.68 18.79
CA ASP A 48 -13.40 11.01 19.33
C ASP A 48 -14.11 12.12 18.55
N ALA A 49 -14.09 12.05 17.22
CA ALA A 49 -14.81 13.01 16.37
C ALA A 49 -16.33 12.95 16.58
N LYS A 50 -16.87 11.73 16.73
CA LYS A 50 -18.28 11.52 17.12
C LYS A 50 -18.61 12.24 18.43
N ASN A 51 -17.82 12.00 19.48
CA ASN A 51 -18.06 12.59 20.80
C ASN A 51 -17.88 14.12 20.77
N GLU A 52 -16.84 14.62 20.10
CA GLU A 52 -16.62 16.05 19.89
C GLU A 52 -17.82 16.71 19.19
N MET A 53 -18.34 16.08 18.12
CA MET A 53 -19.49 16.58 17.38
C MET A 53 -20.75 16.61 18.24
N LYS A 54 -21.03 15.55 19.02
CA LYS A 54 -22.16 15.52 19.96
C LYS A 54 -22.06 16.64 21.00
N THR A 55 -20.91 16.78 21.63
CA THR A 55 -20.65 17.82 22.63
C THR A 55 -20.83 19.22 22.04
N ARG A 56 -20.31 19.47 20.84
CA ARG A 56 -20.44 20.77 20.18
C ARG A 56 -21.90 21.10 19.85
N VAL A 57 -22.63 20.18 19.25
CA VAL A 57 -24.06 20.38 18.92
C VAL A 57 -24.86 20.66 20.19
N LEU A 58 -24.68 19.87 21.25
CA LEU A 58 -25.37 20.09 22.52
C LEU A 58 -25.01 21.43 23.17
N SER A 59 -23.72 21.78 23.20
CA SER A 59 -23.24 23.04 23.77
C SER A 59 -23.90 24.22 23.07
N GLU A 60 -23.81 24.29 21.76
CA GLU A 60 -24.38 25.40 21.00
C GLU A 60 -25.91 25.42 21.06
N LEU A 61 -26.57 24.26 20.97
CA LEU A 61 -28.02 24.16 21.13
C LEU A 61 -28.48 24.66 22.51
N THR A 62 -27.70 24.41 23.57
CA THR A 62 -27.98 24.90 24.93
C THR A 62 -27.89 26.41 25.03
N LYS A 63 -26.87 27.02 24.41
CA LYS A 63 -26.72 28.49 24.34
C LYS A 63 -27.90 29.12 23.60
N LEU A 64 -28.26 28.56 22.44
CA LEU A 64 -29.41 29.00 21.65
C LEU A 64 -30.74 28.83 22.41
N ALA A 65 -30.92 27.71 23.11
CA ALA A 65 -32.09 27.44 23.95
C ALA A 65 -32.17 28.32 25.21
N SER A 66 -31.08 29.03 25.54
CA SER A 66 -30.98 30.02 26.63
C SER A 66 -31.07 31.47 26.13
N ASN A 67 -31.39 31.67 24.84
CA ASN A 67 -31.47 32.98 24.17
C ASN A 67 -30.14 33.76 24.18
N GLU A 68 -29.01 33.05 24.23
CA GLU A 68 -27.69 33.67 24.18
C GLU A 68 -27.38 34.14 22.74
N GLN A 69 -26.87 35.37 22.63
CA GLN A 69 -26.42 35.93 21.35
C GLN A 69 -25.05 35.35 21.00
N THR A 70 -25.02 34.36 20.10
CA THR A 70 -23.81 33.64 19.69
C THR A 70 -23.50 33.84 18.21
N ASP A 71 -22.24 33.62 17.81
CA ASP A 71 -21.84 33.59 16.40
C ASP A 71 -22.63 32.54 15.61
N MET A 72 -23.00 31.43 16.26
CA MET A 72 -23.84 30.40 15.65
C MET A 72 -25.25 30.90 15.34
N LEU A 73 -25.88 31.65 16.25
CA LEU A 73 -27.19 32.26 16.00
C LEU A 73 -27.14 33.18 14.78
N GLN A 74 -26.13 34.07 14.72
CA GLN A 74 -25.95 35.00 13.61
C GLN A 74 -25.76 34.27 12.28
N ALA A 75 -24.95 33.22 12.27
CA ALA A 75 -24.72 32.41 11.07
C ALA A 75 -25.98 31.65 10.61
N ILE A 76 -26.81 31.16 11.54
CA ILE A 76 -28.08 30.49 11.22
C ILE A 76 -29.09 31.49 10.65
N LEU A 77 -29.20 32.68 11.25
CA LEU A 77 -30.10 33.74 10.77
C LEU A 77 -29.74 34.21 9.36
N ALA A 78 -28.44 34.37 9.08
CA ALA A 78 -27.96 34.68 7.74
C ALA A 78 -28.38 33.60 6.73
N ASP A 79 -28.12 32.32 7.03
CA ASP A 79 -28.51 31.20 6.16
C ASP A 79 -30.03 31.13 5.94
N PHE A 80 -30.83 31.30 6.99
CA PHE A 80 -32.30 31.28 6.87
C PHE A 80 -32.85 32.45 6.06
N THR A 81 -32.20 33.61 6.16
CA THR A 81 -32.54 34.77 5.32
C THR A 81 -32.28 34.46 3.85
N ASP A 82 -31.09 33.93 3.53
CA ASP A 82 -30.71 33.55 2.17
C ASP A 82 -31.62 32.44 1.60
N GLN A 83 -32.00 31.47 2.44
CA GLN A 83 -32.89 30.36 2.08
C GLN A 83 -34.38 30.72 2.09
N LYS A 84 -34.73 31.98 2.42
CA LYS A 84 -36.11 32.46 2.54
C LYS A 84 -36.96 31.64 3.53
N VAL A 85 -36.34 31.20 4.61
CA VAL A 85 -37.02 30.52 5.72
C VAL A 85 -37.58 31.57 6.67
N SER A 86 -38.91 31.66 6.77
CA SER A 86 -39.59 32.62 7.63
C SER A 86 -39.69 32.10 9.07
N LEU A 87 -38.63 32.32 9.86
CA LEU A 87 -38.62 32.08 11.30
C LEU A 87 -38.12 33.32 12.05
N THR A 88 -38.85 33.74 13.09
CA THR A 88 -38.38 34.81 13.98
C THR A 88 -37.34 34.27 14.98
N GLN A 89 -36.55 35.16 15.59
CA GLN A 89 -35.60 34.75 16.64
C GLN A 89 -36.31 34.03 17.80
N ASP A 90 -37.48 34.52 18.22
CA ASP A 90 -38.28 33.87 19.28
C ASP A 90 -38.74 32.45 18.89
N GLN A 91 -39.10 32.25 17.61
CA GLN A 91 -39.45 30.92 17.11
C GLN A 91 -38.24 30.00 17.08
N ILE A 92 -37.07 30.50 16.65
CA ILE A 92 -35.83 29.72 16.67
C ILE A 92 -35.50 29.29 18.10
N PHE A 93 -35.56 30.21 19.05
CA PHE A 93 -35.35 29.94 20.47
C PHE A 93 -36.27 28.83 21.00
N LEU A 94 -37.58 28.95 20.81
CA LEU A 94 -38.56 27.97 21.27
C LEU A 94 -38.31 26.58 20.63
N ARG A 95 -37.95 26.57 19.35
CA ARG A 95 -37.62 25.33 18.63
C ARG A 95 -36.32 24.69 19.12
N CYS A 96 -35.30 25.49 19.45
CA CYS A 96 -34.07 25.00 20.07
C CYS A 96 -34.34 24.40 21.45
N GLN A 97 -35.21 25.01 22.27
CA GLN A 97 -35.62 24.43 23.55
C GLN A 97 -36.30 23.07 23.37
N LEU A 98 -37.23 22.97 22.42
CA LEU A 98 -37.93 21.72 22.14
C LEU A 98 -36.96 20.64 21.64
N ALA A 99 -36.08 20.98 20.69
CA ALA A 99 -35.07 20.07 20.16
C ALA A 99 -34.11 19.59 21.26
N LEU A 100 -33.64 20.49 22.12
CA LEU A 100 -32.75 20.15 23.23
C LEU A 100 -33.43 19.18 24.21
N ASN A 101 -34.68 19.46 24.58
CA ASN A 101 -35.45 18.61 25.49
C ASN A 101 -35.66 17.21 24.90
N ASN A 102 -36.08 17.14 23.63
CA ASN A 102 -36.24 15.87 22.91
C ASN A 102 -34.95 15.06 22.85
N LEU A 103 -33.83 15.71 22.52
CA LEU A 103 -32.52 15.08 22.41
C LEU A 103 -32.00 14.59 23.78
N LEU A 104 -32.22 15.35 24.86
CA LEU A 104 -31.80 14.94 26.20
C LEU A 104 -32.66 13.79 26.75
N ASN A 105 -33.97 13.80 26.51
CA ASN A 105 -34.87 12.72 26.95
C ASN A 105 -34.61 11.40 26.22
N ASP A 106 -34.19 11.46 24.96
CA ASP A 106 -33.86 10.28 24.16
C ASP A 106 -32.50 10.42 23.49
N TYR A 107 -31.48 10.59 24.33
CA TYR A 107 -30.08 10.74 23.89
C TYR A 107 -29.58 9.52 23.11
N SER A 108 -30.19 8.36 23.33
CA SER A 108 -29.88 7.11 22.64
C SER A 108 -30.12 7.20 21.12
N ARG A 109 -31.10 8.01 20.69
CA ARG A 109 -31.45 8.25 19.28
C ARG A 109 -30.76 9.46 18.68
N PHE A 110 -29.80 10.06 19.37
CA PHE A 110 -28.95 11.10 18.79
C PHE A 110 -27.93 10.46 17.83
N ASN A 111 -28.33 10.38 16.55
CA ASN A 111 -27.69 9.64 15.46
C ASN A 111 -26.41 10.30 14.89
N VAL A 112 -25.48 10.63 15.78
CA VAL A 112 -24.08 10.92 15.44
C VAL A 112 -23.27 9.68 15.75
N ASN A 113 -22.82 8.99 14.70
CA ASN A 113 -22.16 7.69 14.78
C ASN A 113 -20.84 7.66 14.03
N THR A 114 -20.02 6.65 14.30
CA THR A 114 -18.90 6.33 13.41
C THR A 114 -19.40 5.54 12.20
N LEU A 115 -18.67 5.61 11.09
CA LEU A 115 -18.94 4.82 9.89
C LEU A 115 -18.98 3.32 10.23
N ASP A 116 -18.04 2.81 11.02
CA ASP A 116 -18.00 1.41 11.42
C ASP A 116 -19.26 0.99 12.20
N HIS A 117 -19.70 1.83 13.15
CA HIS A 117 -20.89 1.54 13.93
C HIS A 117 -22.14 1.50 13.04
N PHE A 118 -22.26 2.47 12.11
CA PHE A 118 -23.35 2.52 11.15
C PHE A 118 -23.39 1.27 10.26
N PHE A 119 -22.27 0.88 9.64
CA PHE A 119 -22.22 -0.32 8.81
C PHE A 119 -22.44 -1.60 9.60
N THR A 120 -21.92 -1.69 10.83
CA THR A 120 -22.16 -2.82 11.73
C THR A 120 -23.65 -2.96 12.04
N GLN A 121 -24.33 -1.86 12.35
CA GLN A 121 -25.78 -1.87 12.54
C GLN A 121 -26.49 -2.30 11.25
N LEU A 122 -26.13 -1.72 10.10
CA LEU A 122 -26.75 -2.05 8.81
C LEU A 122 -26.64 -3.56 8.50
N ILE A 123 -25.44 -4.14 8.63
CA ILE A 123 -25.21 -5.57 8.41
C ILE A 123 -26.05 -6.42 9.38
N ARG A 124 -26.15 -6.01 10.65
CA ARG A 124 -26.97 -6.71 11.65
C ARG A 124 -28.44 -6.74 11.27
N HIS A 125 -28.97 -5.64 10.74
CA HIS A 125 -30.36 -5.58 10.27
C HIS A 125 -30.58 -6.43 9.01
N LEU A 126 -29.55 -6.56 8.17
CA LEU A 126 -29.57 -7.40 6.97
C LEU A 126 -29.14 -8.85 7.21
N ALA A 127 -28.76 -9.22 8.43
CA ALA A 127 -28.13 -10.51 8.72
C ALA A 127 -28.98 -11.70 8.23
N ARG A 128 -30.31 -11.62 8.39
CA ARG A 128 -31.24 -12.63 7.92
C ARG A 128 -31.26 -12.75 6.39
N GLU A 129 -31.23 -11.62 5.68
CA GLU A 129 -31.21 -11.57 4.22
C GLU A 129 -29.87 -12.08 3.66
N LEU A 130 -28.78 -11.79 4.38
CA LEU A 130 -27.43 -12.30 4.11
C LEU A 130 -27.23 -13.76 4.56
N LYS A 131 -28.25 -14.42 5.13
CA LYS A 131 -28.19 -15.78 5.68
C LYS A 131 -27.08 -15.96 6.74
N LEU A 132 -26.79 -14.90 7.49
CA LEU A 132 -25.89 -14.92 8.64
C LEU A 132 -26.64 -15.43 9.88
N ASN A 133 -25.94 -16.14 10.76
CA ASN A 133 -26.52 -16.63 12.02
C ASN A 133 -26.94 -15.45 12.91
N LEU A 134 -28.06 -15.60 13.64
CA LEU A 134 -28.64 -14.56 14.51
C LEU A 134 -27.73 -14.10 15.67
N GLY A 135 -26.69 -14.88 16.00
CA GLY A 135 -25.64 -14.55 16.98
C GLY A 135 -24.33 -14.09 16.36
N TYR A 136 -24.35 -13.56 15.14
CA TYR A 136 -23.14 -13.06 14.47
C TYR A 136 -22.52 -11.89 15.24
N GLU A 137 -21.33 -12.11 15.81
CA GLU A 137 -20.44 -11.05 16.27
C GLU A 137 -19.52 -10.65 15.13
N LEU A 138 -19.56 -9.37 14.78
CA LEU A 138 -18.68 -8.80 13.78
C LEU A 138 -17.33 -8.51 14.44
N ASP A 139 -16.35 -9.34 14.14
CA ASP A 139 -14.96 -9.14 14.57
C ASP A 139 -14.21 -8.36 13.48
N LEU A 140 -13.76 -7.15 13.80
CA LEU A 140 -12.98 -6.29 12.91
C LEU A 140 -11.47 -6.57 13.00
N ASP A 141 -11.04 -7.48 13.88
CA ASP A 141 -9.64 -7.83 14.03
C ASP A 141 -9.17 -8.71 12.87
N ASN A 142 -8.72 -8.04 11.81
CA ASN A 142 -8.10 -8.68 10.65
C ASN A 142 -6.89 -9.55 11.02
N ASP A 143 -6.16 -9.20 12.08
CA ASP A 143 -4.98 -9.95 12.52
C ASP A 143 -5.39 -11.30 13.13
N LYS A 144 -6.46 -11.31 13.93
CA LYS A 144 -7.06 -12.52 14.51
C LYS A 144 -7.68 -13.41 13.43
N ALA A 145 -8.46 -12.83 12.52
CA ALA A 145 -9.05 -13.56 11.40
C ALA A 145 -7.98 -14.19 10.49
N LEU A 146 -6.88 -13.47 10.26
CA LEU A 146 -5.75 -13.98 9.49
C LEU A 146 -5.05 -15.14 10.21
N LEU A 147 -4.80 -15.05 11.51
CA LEU A 147 -4.20 -16.13 12.30
C LEU A 147 -5.05 -17.41 12.25
N GLU A 148 -6.36 -17.29 12.41
CA GLU A 148 -7.28 -18.43 12.32
C GLU A 148 -7.28 -19.06 10.91
N SER A 149 -7.21 -18.23 9.88
CA SER A 149 -7.07 -18.67 8.50
C SER A 149 -5.76 -19.43 8.26
N ILE A 150 -4.65 -18.98 8.86
CA ILE A 150 -3.35 -19.69 8.80
C ILE A 150 -3.42 -21.05 9.50
N HIS A 151 -4.06 -21.13 10.67
CA HIS A 151 -4.26 -22.42 11.34
C HIS A 151 -5.11 -23.38 10.51
N THR A 152 -6.12 -22.86 9.81
CA THR A 152 -6.94 -23.65 8.88
C THR A 152 -6.12 -24.10 7.67
N LEU A 153 -5.25 -23.23 7.15
CA LEU A 153 -4.31 -23.54 6.07
C LEU A 153 -3.38 -24.71 6.46
N TYR A 154 -2.84 -24.72 7.68
CA TYR A 154 -2.00 -25.82 8.15
C TYR A 154 -2.75 -27.15 8.25
N LYS A 155 -4.05 -27.11 8.54
CA LYS A 155 -4.92 -28.29 8.61
C LYS A 155 -5.43 -28.75 7.25
N THR A 156 -5.14 -28.01 6.17
CA THR A 156 -5.65 -28.36 4.84
C THR A 156 -5.19 -29.74 4.40
N THR A 157 -6.08 -30.50 3.75
CA THR A 157 -5.75 -31.77 3.10
C THR A 157 -5.49 -31.61 1.60
N ASN A 158 -5.69 -30.40 1.06
CA ASN A 158 -5.55 -30.14 -0.37
C ASN A 158 -4.08 -30.32 -0.83
N PRO A 159 -3.78 -31.31 -1.70
CA PRO A 159 -2.41 -31.59 -2.12
C PRO A 159 -1.73 -30.42 -2.84
N ARG A 160 -2.50 -29.63 -3.60
CA ARG A 160 -1.99 -28.45 -4.32
C ARG A 160 -1.52 -27.37 -3.36
N VAL A 161 -2.32 -27.08 -2.34
CA VAL A 161 -1.98 -26.10 -1.30
C VAL A 161 -0.78 -26.56 -0.48
N LYS A 162 -0.71 -27.85 -0.12
CA LYS A 162 0.47 -28.42 0.55
C LYS A 162 1.74 -28.32 -0.29
N LYS A 163 1.65 -28.59 -1.59
CA LYS A 163 2.79 -28.49 -2.52
C LYS A 163 3.28 -27.03 -2.60
N TRP A 164 2.36 -26.10 -2.82
CA TRP A 164 2.67 -24.67 -2.83
C TRP A 164 3.31 -24.21 -1.52
N LEU A 165 2.76 -24.65 -0.37
CA LEU A 165 3.26 -24.28 0.96
C LEU A 165 4.70 -24.78 1.17
N ARG A 166 5.00 -26.02 0.72
CA ARG A 166 6.37 -26.55 0.75
C ARG A 166 7.30 -25.72 -0.11
N SER A 167 6.93 -25.44 -1.36
CA SER A 167 7.75 -24.63 -2.26
C SER A 167 8.02 -23.22 -1.71
N PHE A 168 7.03 -22.60 -1.05
CA PHE A 168 7.19 -21.31 -0.37
C PHE A 168 8.18 -21.38 0.80
N ILE A 169 8.10 -22.43 1.63
CA ILE A 169 9.02 -22.62 2.75
C ILE A 169 10.44 -22.88 2.24
N ASP A 170 10.59 -23.74 1.26
CA ASP A 170 11.88 -24.08 0.65
C ASP A 170 12.57 -22.82 0.08
N SER A 171 11.81 -21.94 -0.58
CA SER A 171 12.37 -20.68 -1.11
C SER A 171 12.82 -19.71 -0.01
N ARG A 172 12.13 -19.68 1.14
CA ARG A 172 12.51 -18.81 2.27
C ARG A 172 13.76 -19.31 2.98
N ILE A 173 13.91 -20.63 3.08
CA ILE A 173 15.12 -21.26 3.62
C ILE A 173 16.32 -20.96 2.71
N SER A 174 16.15 -21.05 1.38
CA SER A 174 17.24 -20.73 0.44
C SER A 174 17.65 -19.25 0.43
N GLU A 175 16.75 -18.34 0.83
CA GLU A 175 17.02 -16.90 0.92
C GLU A 175 17.64 -16.48 2.27
N ASP A 176 17.97 -17.42 3.17
CA ASP A 176 18.48 -17.18 4.52
C ASP A 176 17.56 -16.29 5.40
N LYS A 177 16.27 -16.20 5.05
CA LYS A 177 15.27 -15.34 5.71
C LYS A 177 14.62 -15.98 6.95
N GLY A 178 15.21 -17.04 7.48
CA GLY A 178 14.78 -17.73 8.70
C GLY A 178 13.56 -18.63 8.53
N TRP A 179 13.42 -19.59 9.45
CA TRP A 179 12.44 -20.69 9.40
C TRP A 179 11.07 -20.36 10.02
N ASN A 180 10.81 -19.11 10.45
CA ASN A 180 9.54 -18.76 11.09
C ASN A 180 8.40 -18.72 10.06
N ILE A 181 7.82 -19.89 9.78
CA ILE A 181 6.77 -20.09 8.77
C ILE A 181 5.54 -19.24 9.09
N GLU A 182 5.13 -19.19 10.36
CA GLU A 182 3.95 -18.44 10.78
C GLU A 182 4.12 -16.93 10.55
N PHE A 183 5.27 -16.37 10.91
CA PHE A 183 5.57 -14.96 10.63
C PHE A 183 5.59 -14.68 9.13
N ASN A 184 6.20 -15.56 8.33
CA ASN A 184 6.29 -15.39 6.88
C ASN A 184 4.92 -15.46 6.20
N ILE A 185 4.07 -16.41 6.58
CA ILE A 185 2.71 -16.54 6.04
C ILE A 185 1.83 -15.40 6.54
N LYS A 186 1.96 -14.98 7.80
CA LYS A 186 1.23 -13.82 8.33
C LYS A 186 1.61 -12.54 7.59
N THR A 187 2.90 -12.33 7.35
CA THR A 187 3.39 -11.19 6.56
C THR A 187 2.84 -11.24 5.13
N LEU A 188 2.80 -12.42 4.53
CA LEU A 188 2.20 -12.63 3.21
C LEU A 188 0.70 -12.31 3.20
N GLY A 189 -0.03 -12.83 4.18
CA GLY A 189 -1.46 -12.62 4.32
C GLY A 189 -1.83 -11.16 4.53
N LYS A 190 -1.01 -10.40 5.28
CA LYS A 190 -1.19 -8.94 5.41
C LYS A 190 -1.07 -8.20 4.08
N LYS A 191 -0.20 -8.67 3.17
CA LYS A 191 -0.07 -8.07 1.83
C LYS A 191 -1.33 -8.25 0.98
N LEU A 192 -2.12 -9.31 1.20
CA LEU A 192 -3.39 -9.52 0.49
C LEU A 192 -4.42 -8.41 0.73
N PHE A 193 -4.30 -7.70 1.86
CA PHE A 193 -5.19 -6.60 2.23
C PHE A 193 -4.64 -5.22 1.82
N GLN A 194 -3.50 -5.17 1.12
CA GLN A 194 -2.96 -3.92 0.59
C GLN A 194 -3.56 -3.64 -0.80
N ASP A 195 -3.93 -2.39 -1.06
CA ASP A 195 -4.60 -1.98 -2.31
C ASP A 195 -3.79 -2.33 -3.56
N SER A 196 -2.45 -2.24 -3.48
CA SER A 196 -1.54 -2.62 -4.58
C SER A 196 -1.65 -4.10 -4.98
N PHE A 197 -2.16 -4.96 -4.10
CA PHE A 197 -2.32 -6.38 -4.35
C PHE A 197 -3.57 -6.72 -5.16
N ILE A 198 -4.60 -5.88 -5.04
CA ILE A 198 -5.89 -6.07 -5.71
C ILE A 198 -5.73 -5.91 -7.23
N ASP A 199 -4.96 -4.90 -7.67
CA ASP A 199 -4.70 -4.64 -9.09
C ASP A 199 -3.89 -5.76 -9.78
N ILE A 200 -2.96 -6.37 -9.05
CA ILE A 200 -2.10 -7.43 -9.59
C ILE A 200 -2.85 -8.76 -9.68
N ARG A 201 -3.74 -9.05 -8.72
CA ARG A 201 -4.63 -10.23 -8.76
C ARG A 201 -5.47 -10.27 -10.04
N ASP A 202 -6.01 -9.13 -10.47
CA ASP A 202 -6.81 -9.05 -11.70
C ASP A 202 -5.97 -9.24 -12.97
N THR A 203 -4.68 -8.91 -12.90
CA THR A 203 -3.72 -9.13 -13.98
C THR A 203 -3.32 -10.61 -14.09
N LEU A 204 -3.15 -11.28 -12.95
CA LEU A 204 -2.77 -12.70 -12.88
C LEU A 204 -3.93 -13.65 -13.21
N ASN A 205 -5.15 -13.31 -12.80
CA ASN A 205 -6.34 -14.10 -13.16
C ASN A 205 -6.61 -14.12 -14.68
N LYS A 206 -6.09 -13.14 -15.44
CA LYS A 206 -6.25 -13.07 -16.90
C LYS A 206 -5.24 -13.95 -17.66
N ASN A 207 -4.09 -14.24 -17.07
CA ASN A 207 -3.04 -15.07 -17.67
C ASN A 207 -3.01 -16.43 -16.96
N ALA A 208 -3.96 -17.30 -17.30
CA ALA A 208 -4.16 -18.61 -16.70
C ALA A 208 -3.07 -19.66 -17.08
N GLU A 209 -1.81 -19.26 -17.20
CA GLU A 209 -0.74 -20.25 -17.04
C GLU A 209 -0.71 -20.66 -15.55
N PRO A 210 -0.55 -21.96 -15.23
CA PRO A 210 -0.36 -22.36 -13.84
C PRO A 210 0.80 -21.57 -13.26
N LEU A 211 0.63 -20.93 -12.10
CA LEU A 211 1.68 -20.18 -11.39
C LEU A 211 3.01 -20.93 -11.37
N GLU A 212 2.97 -22.27 -11.28
CA GLU A 212 4.12 -23.16 -11.36
C GLU A 212 4.89 -23.06 -12.69
N GLY A 213 4.21 -22.93 -13.83
CA GLY A 213 4.81 -22.69 -15.15
C GLY A 213 5.46 -21.31 -15.25
N PHE A 214 4.80 -20.27 -14.74
CA PHE A 214 5.34 -18.92 -14.71
C PHE A 214 6.57 -18.80 -13.80
N VAL A 215 6.52 -19.38 -12.60
CA VAL A 215 7.68 -19.50 -11.69
C VAL A 215 8.85 -20.23 -12.36
N LYS A 216 8.56 -21.29 -13.12
CA LYS A 216 9.59 -22.03 -13.86
C LYS A 216 10.23 -21.17 -14.95
N GLN A 217 9.43 -20.40 -15.70
CA GLN A 217 9.94 -19.47 -16.72
C GLN A 217 10.84 -18.38 -16.09
N LEU A 218 10.41 -17.73 -15.00
CA LEU A 218 11.21 -16.72 -14.32
C LEU A 218 12.54 -17.30 -13.79
N ASN A 219 12.51 -18.50 -13.20
CA ASN A 219 13.74 -19.17 -12.76
C ASN A 219 14.66 -19.53 -13.92
N ILE A 220 14.13 -19.91 -15.09
CA ILE A 220 14.93 -20.15 -16.30
C ILE A 220 15.58 -18.84 -16.76
N GLN A 221 14.83 -17.74 -16.80
CA GLN A 221 15.36 -16.42 -17.17
C GLN A 221 16.50 -16.01 -16.25
N VAL A 222 16.30 -16.10 -14.93
CA VAL A 222 17.34 -15.80 -13.93
C VAL A 222 18.59 -16.65 -14.17
N LYS A 223 18.45 -17.98 -14.22
CA LYS A 223 19.58 -18.89 -14.42
C LYS A 223 20.30 -18.68 -15.74
N SER A 224 19.57 -18.38 -16.82
CA SER A 224 20.18 -18.15 -18.15
C SER A 224 21.01 -16.87 -18.19
N TYR A 225 20.55 -15.82 -17.53
CA TYR A 225 21.28 -14.55 -17.43
C TYR A 225 22.54 -14.70 -16.58
N GLU A 226 22.40 -15.31 -15.39
CA GLU A 226 23.52 -15.58 -14.48
C GLU A 226 24.58 -16.47 -15.14
N ALA A 227 24.18 -17.53 -15.84
CA ALA A 227 25.10 -18.41 -16.56
C ALA A 227 25.84 -17.70 -17.70
N SER A 228 25.17 -16.79 -18.41
CA SER A 228 25.79 -16.02 -19.51
C SER A 228 26.82 -15.03 -18.97
N MET A 229 26.47 -14.29 -17.91
CA MET A 229 27.39 -13.38 -17.22
C MET A 229 28.59 -14.12 -16.61
N GLN A 230 28.35 -15.27 -15.97
CA GLN A 230 29.42 -16.07 -15.38
C GLN A 230 30.39 -16.62 -16.43
N LYS A 231 29.87 -17.07 -17.58
CA LYS A 231 30.70 -17.56 -18.70
C LYS A 231 31.62 -16.46 -19.22
N LEU A 232 31.11 -15.24 -19.42
CA LEU A 232 31.91 -14.09 -19.88
C LEU A 232 33.00 -13.72 -18.85
N GLY A 233 32.65 -13.72 -17.56
CA GLY A 233 33.63 -13.50 -16.47
C GLY A 233 34.74 -14.56 -16.46
N GLN A 234 34.40 -15.84 -16.61
CA GLN A 234 35.37 -16.93 -16.68
C GLN A 234 36.27 -16.84 -17.91
N GLN A 235 35.73 -16.48 -19.07
CA GLN A 235 36.52 -16.28 -20.30
C GLN A 235 37.51 -15.13 -20.13
N ALA A 236 37.10 -14.02 -19.52
CA ALA A 236 37.98 -12.90 -19.23
C ALA A 236 39.11 -13.31 -18.25
N MET A 237 38.79 -14.06 -17.20
CA MET A 237 39.79 -14.57 -16.24
C MET A 237 40.79 -15.53 -16.89
N GLN A 238 40.35 -16.38 -17.81
CA GLN A 238 41.24 -17.27 -18.58
C GLN A 238 42.18 -16.47 -19.51
N LEU A 239 41.66 -15.41 -20.15
CA LEU A 239 42.45 -14.54 -21.03
C LEU A 239 43.50 -13.73 -20.26
N LEU A 240 43.18 -13.30 -19.04
CA LEU A 240 44.15 -12.67 -18.14
C LEU A 240 45.26 -13.64 -17.75
N ALA A 241 44.90 -14.88 -17.38
CA ALA A 241 45.85 -15.91 -17.02
C ALA A 241 46.78 -16.30 -18.18
N SER A 242 46.28 -16.36 -19.42
CA SER A 242 47.10 -16.68 -20.61
C SER A 242 48.15 -15.61 -20.91
N HIS A 243 47.90 -14.36 -20.52
CA HIS A 243 48.84 -13.24 -20.61
C HIS A 243 49.67 -13.04 -19.33
N LYS A 244 49.57 -13.95 -18.35
CA LYS A 244 50.22 -13.85 -17.02
C LYS A 244 49.87 -12.56 -16.28
N LEU A 245 48.69 -12.01 -16.54
CA LEU A 245 48.17 -10.81 -15.89
C LEU A 245 47.27 -11.21 -14.73
N THR A 246 47.34 -10.43 -13.66
CA THR A 246 46.49 -10.52 -12.48
C THR A 246 45.62 -9.29 -12.39
N ILE A 247 44.51 -9.40 -11.65
CA ILE A 247 43.54 -8.30 -11.52
C ILE A 247 44.17 -7.04 -10.90
N SER A 248 45.21 -7.20 -10.06
CA SER A 248 45.97 -6.10 -9.45
C SER A 248 46.83 -5.30 -10.44
N ASP A 249 47.09 -5.84 -11.62
CA ASP A 249 47.86 -5.15 -12.66
C ASP A 249 47.03 -4.05 -13.37
N PHE A 250 45.71 -4.07 -13.17
CA PHE A 250 44.76 -3.16 -13.82
C PHE A 250 44.42 -1.95 -12.95
N ARG A 251 44.11 -0.84 -13.62
CA ARG A 251 43.77 0.43 -12.97
C ARG A 251 42.52 0.29 -12.08
N GLN A 252 42.56 0.83 -10.86
CA GLN A 252 41.38 1.06 -10.00
C GLN A 252 40.39 -0.11 -9.92
N HIS A 253 40.89 -1.35 -9.78
CA HIS A 253 40.06 -2.54 -9.64
C HIS A 253 39.13 -2.83 -10.84
N THR A 254 39.37 -2.28 -12.03
CA THR A 254 38.49 -2.47 -13.20
C THR A 254 38.36 -3.94 -13.61
N ALA A 255 39.42 -4.73 -13.47
CA ALA A 255 39.41 -6.16 -13.74
C ALA A 255 38.77 -7.01 -12.60
N THR A 256 38.49 -6.43 -11.43
CA THR A 256 37.81 -7.16 -10.32
C THR A 256 36.39 -7.54 -10.67
N VAL A 257 35.76 -6.81 -11.60
CA VAL A 257 34.42 -7.13 -12.07
C VAL A 257 34.40 -8.49 -12.78
N PHE A 258 35.45 -8.86 -13.52
CA PHE A 258 35.51 -10.19 -14.15
C PHE A 258 35.56 -11.32 -13.12
N GLN A 259 36.27 -11.10 -12.00
CA GLN A 259 36.27 -12.03 -10.88
C GLN A 259 34.90 -12.10 -10.20
N LYS A 260 34.29 -10.94 -9.89
CA LYS A 260 32.95 -10.87 -9.30
C LYS A 260 31.90 -11.59 -10.15
N LEU A 261 31.94 -11.40 -11.46
CA LEU A 261 31.06 -12.10 -12.41
C LEU A 261 31.31 -13.62 -12.42
N SER A 262 32.56 -14.05 -12.27
CA SER A 262 32.89 -15.48 -12.16
C SER A 262 32.40 -16.13 -10.85
N GLU A 263 32.28 -15.32 -9.78
CA GLU A 263 31.88 -15.70 -8.41
C GLU A 263 30.40 -15.42 -8.10
N VAL A 264 29.56 -15.15 -9.12
CA VAL A 264 28.08 -14.97 -9.01
C VAL A 264 27.64 -13.62 -8.42
N THR A 265 28.47 -12.57 -8.54
CA THR A 265 28.08 -11.19 -8.21
C THR A 265 27.90 -10.37 -9.49
N PHE A 266 26.66 -9.96 -9.78
CA PHE A 266 26.28 -9.36 -11.07
C PHE A 266 26.01 -7.84 -11.03
N ASP A 267 26.45 -7.18 -9.96
CA ASP A 267 26.39 -5.72 -9.85
C ASP A 267 27.61 -5.09 -10.54
N LEU A 268 27.36 -4.40 -11.66
CA LEU A 268 28.40 -3.67 -12.37
C LEU A 268 28.65 -2.33 -11.68
N GLU A 269 29.88 -2.11 -11.23
CA GLU A 269 30.31 -0.83 -10.69
C GLU A 269 30.41 0.23 -11.79
N ALA A 270 30.09 1.49 -11.48
CA ALA A 270 30.15 2.60 -12.43
C ALA A 270 31.56 2.81 -13.04
N SER A 271 32.61 2.38 -12.33
CA SER A 271 34.00 2.36 -12.79
C SER A 271 34.23 1.42 -13.99
N PHE A 272 33.48 0.33 -14.08
CA PHE A 272 33.58 -0.67 -15.15
C PHE A 272 33.04 -0.14 -16.49
N SER A 273 31.91 0.58 -16.46
CA SER A 273 31.35 1.27 -17.63
C SER A 273 32.24 2.44 -18.09
N ALA A 274 32.85 3.16 -17.15
CA ALA A 274 33.73 4.31 -17.45
C ALA A 274 35.07 3.91 -18.10
N THR A 275 35.54 2.68 -17.90
CA THR A 275 36.81 2.17 -18.43
C THR A 275 36.76 1.99 -19.95
N PHE A 276 35.60 1.65 -20.50
CA PHE A 276 35.35 1.56 -21.94
C PHE A 276 35.47 2.91 -22.66
N ILE A 277 34.91 3.97 -22.06
CA ILE A 277 34.86 5.30 -22.66
C ILE A 277 36.26 5.89 -22.88
N LYS A 278 37.25 5.44 -22.10
CA LYS A 278 38.63 5.92 -22.18
C LYS A 278 39.63 4.94 -22.79
N GLY A 279 39.30 3.64 -22.89
CA GLY A 279 40.22 2.62 -23.42
C GLY A 279 41.49 2.40 -22.57
N GLU A 280 41.51 2.89 -21.33
CA GLU A 280 42.69 2.90 -20.47
C GLU A 280 42.60 1.79 -19.40
N TRP A 281 43.02 0.57 -19.76
CA TRP A 281 43.07 -0.58 -18.84
C TRP A 281 44.21 -0.48 -17.82
N SER A 282 45.25 0.30 -18.13
CA SER A 282 46.45 0.51 -17.30
C SER A 282 46.59 1.97 -16.85
N THR A 283 47.39 2.22 -15.82
CA THR A 283 47.80 3.59 -15.45
C THR A 283 48.95 4.07 -16.33
N LYS A 284 49.12 5.40 -16.47
CA LYS A 284 50.21 6.00 -17.27
C LYS A 284 51.63 5.63 -16.76
N THR A 285 51.72 5.11 -15.54
CA THR A 285 52.96 4.71 -14.86
C THR A 285 53.08 3.20 -14.68
N SER A 286 52.27 2.40 -15.38
CA SER A 286 52.31 0.93 -15.23
C SER A 286 53.48 0.33 -16.00
N ASP A 287 54.29 -0.48 -15.32
CA ASP A 287 55.43 -1.20 -15.89
C ASP A 287 55.01 -2.31 -16.87
N ARG A 288 53.72 -2.71 -16.86
CA ARG A 288 53.16 -3.79 -17.70
C ARG A 288 52.16 -3.30 -18.74
N LYS A 289 52.26 -2.02 -19.11
CA LYS A 289 51.30 -1.35 -20.01
C LYS A 289 51.15 -2.07 -21.36
N ASP A 290 52.25 -2.46 -22.00
CA ASP A 290 52.23 -3.10 -23.33
C ASP A 290 51.56 -4.49 -23.30
N GLU A 291 51.76 -5.25 -22.22
CA GLU A 291 51.12 -6.57 -22.01
C GLU A 291 49.61 -6.41 -21.78
N ILE A 292 49.20 -5.39 -21.05
CA ILE A 292 47.79 -5.06 -20.80
C ILE A 292 47.11 -4.60 -22.08
N GLU A 293 47.77 -3.77 -22.91
CA GLU A 293 47.23 -3.33 -24.20
C GLU A 293 47.11 -4.49 -25.22
N THR A 294 48.08 -5.41 -25.19
CA THR A 294 48.02 -6.64 -26.00
C THR A 294 46.86 -7.53 -25.55
N CYS A 295 46.68 -7.71 -24.24
CA CYS A 295 45.53 -8.46 -23.69
C CYS A 295 44.20 -7.78 -24.05
N ALA A 296 44.13 -6.44 -23.97
CA ALA A 296 42.97 -5.64 -24.33
C ALA A 296 42.52 -5.89 -25.78
N THR A 297 43.48 -5.80 -26.72
CA THR A 297 43.25 -5.97 -28.16
C THR A 297 43.03 -7.43 -28.57
N SER A 298 43.54 -8.40 -27.80
CA SER A 298 43.40 -9.84 -28.08
C SER A 298 42.02 -10.43 -27.82
N GLY A 299 41.12 -9.70 -27.14
CA GLY A 299 39.76 -10.16 -26.88
C GLY A 299 39.12 -9.64 -25.59
N LEU A 300 39.89 -9.02 -24.68
CA LEU A 300 39.33 -8.49 -23.44
C LEU A 300 38.37 -7.32 -23.71
N ASN A 301 38.64 -6.49 -24.72
CA ASN A 301 37.72 -5.44 -25.17
C ASN A 301 36.40 -6.01 -25.71
N GLU A 302 36.46 -7.12 -26.45
CA GLU A 302 35.26 -7.77 -26.99
C GLU A 302 34.40 -8.36 -25.88
N LEU A 303 35.02 -9.04 -24.91
CA LEU A 303 34.33 -9.56 -23.72
C LEU A 303 33.73 -8.43 -22.88
N HIS A 304 34.43 -7.30 -22.76
CA HIS A 304 33.91 -6.12 -22.07
C HIS A 304 32.65 -5.56 -22.76
N THR A 305 32.68 -5.41 -24.09
CA THR A 305 31.52 -4.98 -24.88
C THR A 305 30.34 -5.93 -24.71
N GLN A 306 30.56 -7.25 -24.80
CA GLN A 306 29.49 -8.24 -24.62
C GLN A 306 28.87 -8.18 -23.22
N ILE A 307 29.67 -7.94 -22.18
CA ILE A 307 29.15 -7.76 -20.81
C ILE A 307 28.31 -6.50 -20.70
N LEU A 308 28.74 -5.37 -21.30
CA LEU A 308 27.98 -4.13 -21.30
C LEU A 308 26.67 -4.24 -22.09
N GLU A 309 26.71 -4.82 -23.29
CA GLU A 309 25.52 -5.06 -24.11
C GLU A 309 24.51 -5.93 -23.35
N LEU A 310 24.96 -7.02 -22.73
CA LEU A 310 24.10 -7.87 -21.92
C LEU A 310 23.57 -7.13 -20.68
N ALA A 311 24.35 -6.19 -20.14
CA ALA A 311 23.97 -5.36 -19.00
C ALA A 311 23.12 -4.12 -19.34
N GLU A 312 22.88 -3.84 -20.61
CA GLU A 312 21.94 -2.82 -21.08
C GLU A 312 20.77 -3.43 -21.87
N SER A 313 20.83 -4.74 -22.14
CA SER A 313 19.80 -5.49 -22.86
C SER A 313 18.48 -5.64 -22.10
N GLU A 314 17.42 -5.92 -22.87
CA GLU A 314 16.13 -6.36 -22.34
C GLU A 314 16.24 -7.60 -21.43
N GLN A 315 17.28 -8.42 -21.60
CA GLN A 315 17.50 -9.59 -20.72
C GLN A 315 17.87 -9.18 -19.29
N LYS A 316 18.61 -8.09 -19.10
CA LYS A 316 18.87 -7.56 -17.74
C LYS A 316 17.60 -7.04 -17.12
N GLN A 317 16.77 -6.34 -17.89
CA GLN A 317 15.50 -5.84 -17.40
C GLN A 317 14.59 -7.00 -16.97
N ALA A 318 14.47 -8.03 -17.81
CA ALA A 318 13.76 -9.26 -17.46
C ALA A 318 14.34 -9.98 -16.23
N TYR A 319 15.67 -10.00 -16.07
CA TYR A 319 16.34 -10.54 -14.88
C TYR A 319 15.99 -9.75 -13.60
N ILE A 320 16.03 -8.42 -13.65
CA ILE A 320 15.68 -7.56 -12.51
C ILE A 320 14.21 -7.75 -12.13
N GLU A 321 13.31 -7.76 -13.12
CA GLU A 321 11.88 -7.99 -12.93
C GLU A 321 11.63 -9.38 -12.33
N ALA A 322 12.23 -10.44 -12.89
CA ALA A 322 12.14 -11.80 -12.37
C ALA A 322 12.65 -11.90 -10.92
N LYS A 323 13.77 -11.26 -10.60
CA LYS A 323 14.37 -11.25 -9.25
C LYS A 323 13.53 -10.45 -8.23
N ALA A 324 12.79 -9.44 -8.68
CA ALA A 324 11.84 -8.70 -7.85
C ALA A 324 10.51 -9.46 -7.65
N LEU A 325 10.08 -10.20 -8.67
CA LEU A 325 8.83 -10.96 -8.66
C LEU A 325 8.96 -12.28 -7.88
N LEU A 326 10.03 -13.06 -8.06
CA LEU A 326 10.22 -14.38 -7.44
C LEU A 326 10.04 -14.39 -5.91
N PRO A 327 10.60 -13.45 -5.12
CA PRO A 327 10.41 -13.43 -3.66
C PRO A 327 8.97 -13.14 -3.23
N ASN A 328 8.17 -12.57 -4.13
CA ASN A 328 6.76 -12.25 -3.93
C ASN A 328 5.85 -13.18 -4.74
N ILE A 329 6.36 -14.14 -5.51
CA ILE A 329 5.52 -14.89 -6.46
C ILE A 329 4.44 -15.72 -5.75
N TYR A 330 4.73 -16.15 -4.54
CA TYR A 330 3.81 -16.88 -3.70
C TYR A 330 2.66 -16.01 -3.18
N SER A 331 2.78 -14.68 -3.10
CA SER A 331 1.60 -13.87 -2.74
C SER A 331 0.48 -14.00 -3.79
N TYR A 332 0.85 -14.35 -5.03
CA TYR A 332 0.03 -14.20 -6.23
C TYR A 332 -0.79 -15.43 -6.64
N GLY A 333 -0.72 -16.57 -5.94
CA GLY A 333 -1.56 -17.73 -6.31
C GLY A 333 -1.71 -18.81 -5.26
#